data_AF-A0A3D3P6S8-F1
#
_entry.id   AF-A0A3D3P6S8-F1
#
_cell.length_a   1.000
_cell.length_b   1.000
_cell.length_c   1.000
_cell.angle_alpha   90.00
_cell.angle_beta   90.00
_cell.angle_gamma   90.00
#
_symmetry.space_group_name_H-M   'P 1'
#
loop_
_entity.id
_entity.type
_entity.pdbx_description
1 polymer ?
#
loop_
_entity_poly.entity_id
_entity_poly.type
_entity_poly.pdbx_seq_one_letter_code
_entity_poly.pdbx_strand_id
1 'polypeptide(L)'
;MKLFLTFLLSVIFPVLSQEIPNEREKILEALLNAPDRVSLNQAIKAGKAADLPEQLFLEARFVFLVNEDNQEALVALSPELEAHLPKFSSDDTMLFAVKEDFASIVQYTKALAALQENDSALFKKHITEAFWLAPSHAAQFAPLINVRRINEAMKTITLDLNKEFENQKSKGEVKSLENIVGES
;
A
#
# COMPACT_ATOMS: atom_id res chain seq x y z
N MET A 1 7.65 64.02 -44.57
CA MET A 1 6.51 63.22 -45.08
C MET A 1 6.81 61.76 -44.76
N LYS A 2 5.98 61.17 -43.88
CA LYS A 2 5.72 59.74 -43.62
C LYS A 2 6.78 58.68 -44.01
N LEU A 3 7.20 57.85 -43.04
CA LEU A 3 6.78 56.43 -42.92
C LEU A 3 7.45 55.74 -41.72
N PHE A 4 6.61 55.21 -40.82
CA PHE A 4 6.64 53.88 -40.18
C PHE A 4 7.96 53.08 -40.12
N LEU A 5 8.23 52.38 -38.99
CA LEU A 5 7.85 50.96 -38.82
C LEU A 5 8.34 50.37 -37.47
N THR A 6 7.38 49.75 -36.77
CA THR A 6 7.48 48.59 -35.84
C THR A 6 8.41 48.63 -34.64
N PHE A 7 7.77 48.86 -33.49
CA PHE A 7 8.09 48.28 -32.20
C PHE A 7 7.99 46.75 -32.30
N LEU A 8 9.10 46.02 -32.20
CA LEU A 8 9.12 44.55 -32.14
C LEU A 8 9.32 44.16 -30.68
N LEU A 9 8.20 43.89 -30.00
CA LEU A 9 8.13 43.38 -28.65
C LEU A 9 8.61 41.92 -28.68
N SER A 10 9.89 41.70 -28.39
CA SER A 10 10.46 40.37 -28.18
C SER A 10 9.94 39.81 -26.86
N VAL A 11 8.84 39.06 -26.95
CA VAL A 11 8.35 38.20 -25.85
C VAL A 11 9.35 37.06 -25.71
N ILE A 12 10.23 37.17 -24.70
CA ILE A 12 11.08 36.09 -24.24
C ILE A 12 10.15 35.11 -23.51
N PHE A 13 9.69 34.07 -24.21
CA PHE A 13 9.18 32.88 -23.53
C PHE A 13 10.37 32.22 -22.83
N PRO A 14 10.36 32.01 -21.51
CA PRO A 14 11.28 31.07 -20.91
C PRO A 14 10.83 29.70 -21.41
N VAL A 15 11.59 29.13 -22.34
CA VAL A 15 11.55 27.69 -22.57
C VAL A 15 11.93 27.08 -21.23
N LEU A 16 10.96 26.47 -20.54
CA LEU A 16 11.25 25.49 -19.52
C LEU A 16 12.14 24.44 -20.20
N SER A 17 13.43 24.41 -19.85
CA SER A 17 14.27 23.26 -20.14
C SER A 17 13.67 22.05 -19.42
N GLN A 18 12.83 21.29 -20.11
CA GLN A 18 12.58 19.91 -19.71
C GLN A 18 13.88 19.16 -19.97
N GLU A 19 14.62 18.85 -18.90
CA GLU A 19 15.76 17.94 -18.98
C GLU A 19 15.24 16.59 -19.50
N ILE A 20 15.83 16.12 -20.60
CA ILE A 20 15.52 14.79 -21.14
C ILE A 20 16.04 13.78 -20.10
N PRO A 21 15.18 12.92 -19.52
CA PRO A 21 15.62 12.00 -18.48
C PRO A 21 16.77 11.14 -18.98
N ASN A 22 17.81 11.00 -18.16
CA ASN A 22 18.90 10.08 -18.48
C ASN A 22 18.40 8.62 -18.40
N GLU A 23 19.14 7.67 -18.96
CA GLU A 23 18.70 6.26 -19.02
C GLU A 23 18.42 5.66 -17.63
N ARG A 24 19.15 6.10 -16.59
CA ARG A 24 18.89 5.67 -15.21
C ARG A 24 17.51 6.14 -14.74
N GLU A 25 17.19 7.42 -14.94
CA GLU A 25 15.90 8.00 -14.55
C GLU A 25 14.73 7.30 -15.24
N LYS A 26 14.86 6.96 -16.53
CA LYS A 26 13.82 6.20 -17.25
C LYS A 26 13.57 4.83 -16.62
N ILE A 27 14.64 4.14 -16.19
CA ILE A 27 14.51 2.83 -15.52
C ILE A 27 13.84 3.00 -14.16
N LEU A 28 14.23 4.01 -13.38
CA LEU A 28 13.62 4.27 -12.06
C LEU A 28 12.14 4.63 -12.19
N GLU A 29 11.78 5.46 -13.17
CA GLU A 29 10.39 5.81 -13.47
C GLU A 29 9.58 4.57 -13.85
N ALA A 30 10.14 3.68 -14.69
CA ALA A 30 9.50 2.43 -15.08
C ALA A 30 9.35 1.45 -13.91
N LEU A 31 10.30 1.43 -12.96
CA LEU A 31 10.22 0.61 -11.74
C LEU A 31 9.08 1.09 -10.83
N LEU A 32 8.93 2.41 -10.65
CA LEU A 32 7.92 3.00 -9.76
C LEU A 32 6.51 2.97 -10.35
N ASN A 33 6.38 3.14 -11.66
CA ASN A 33 5.10 3.36 -12.33
C ASN A 33 4.66 2.18 -13.21
N ALA A 34 5.24 0.99 -12.98
CA ALA A 34 4.88 -0.20 -13.74
C ALA A 34 3.36 -0.48 -13.65
N PRO A 35 2.62 -0.50 -14.77
CA PRO A 35 1.16 -0.70 -14.75
C PRO A 35 0.75 -2.15 -14.48
N ASP A 36 1.65 -3.10 -14.70
CA ASP A 36 1.43 -4.52 -14.50
C ASP A 36 2.74 -5.24 -14.16
N ARG A 37 2.59 -6.51 -13.74
CA ARG A 37 3.72 -7.36 -13.34
C ARG A 37 4.71 -7.61 -14.48
N VAL A 38 4.24 -7.64 -15.73
CA VAL A 38 5.10 -7.87 -16.91
C VAL A 38 6.04 -6.68 -17.08
N SER A 39 5.48 -5.47 -17.03
CA SER A 39 6.19 -4.20 -17.12
C SER A 39 7.17 -4.02 -15.97
N LEU A 40 6.77 -4.36 -14.75
CA LEU A 40 7.67 -4.35 -13.58
C LEU A 40 8.86 -5.29 -13.79
N ASN A 41 8.61 -6.53 -14.21
CA ASN A 41 9.68 -7.50 -14.45
C ASN A 41 10.62 -7.06 -15.57
N GLN A 42 10.11 -6.39 -16.59
CA GLN A 42 10.93 -5.79 -17.65
C GLN A 42 11.80 -4.65 -17.11
N ALA A 43 11.25 -3.75 -16.28
CA ALA A 43 12.00 -2.67 -15.65
C ALA A 43 13.09 -3.21 -14.70
N ILE A 44 12.78 -4.24 -13.91
CA ILE A 44 13.77 -4.94 -13.05
C ILE A 44 14.88 -5.54 -13.91
N LYS A 45 14.54 -6.20 -15.03
CA LYS A 45 15.54 -6.77 -15.94
C LYS A 45 16.46 -5.69 -16.53
N ALA A 46 15.88 -4.56 -16.94
CA ALA A 46 16.64 -3.42 -17.45
C ALA A 46 17.56 -2.83 -16.38
N GLY A 47 17.06 -2.62 -15.17
CA GLY A 47 17.86 -2.12 -14.05
C GLY A 47 18.99 -3.06 -13.64
N LYS A 48 18.75 -4.37 -13.63
CA LYS A 48 19.80 -5.37 -13.39
C LYS A 48 20.88 -5.34 -14.48
N ALA A 49 20.50 -5.17 -15.75
CA ALA A 49 21.45 -5.01 -16.85
C ALA A 49 22.26 -3.70 -16.76
N ALA A 50 21.71 -2.69 -16.10
CA ALA A 50 22.35 -1.41 -15.83
C ALA A 50 23.09 -1.35 -14.47
N ASP A 51 23.29 -2.49 -13.81
CA ASP A 51 23.97 -2.61 -12.51
C ASP A 51 23.36 -1.75 -11.39
N LEU A 52 22.04 -1.58 -11.42
CA LEU A 52 21.32 -0.87 -10.36
C LEU A 52 21.23 -1.73 -9.08
N PRO A 53 21.28 -1.10 -7.88
CA PRO A 53 21.18 -1.79 -6.59
C PRO A 53 19.93 -2.65 -6.42
N GLU A 54 20.07 -3.81 -5.77
CA GLU A 54 18.94 -4.73 -5.50
C GLU A 54 17.85 -4.09 -4.64
N GLN A 55 18.21 -3.13 -3.77
CA GLN A 55 17.25 -2.40 -2.92
C GLN A 55 16.14 -1.76 -3.76
N LEU A 56 16.49 -1.15 -4.90
CA LEU A 56 15.54 -0.49 -5.80
C LEU A 56 14.50 -1.48 -6.33
N PHE A 57 14.89 -2.72 -6.63
CA PHE A 57 13.95 -3.73 -7.13
C PHE A 57 13.03 -4.26 -6.03
N LEU A 58 13.54 -4.39 -4.80
CA LEU A 58 12.72 -4.77 -3.65
C LEU A 58 11.67 -3.68 -3.33
N GLU A 59 12.09 -2.42 -3.36
CA GLU A 59 11.23 -1.25 -3.16
C GLU A 59 10.13 -1.16 -4.24
N ALA A 60 10.51 -1.34 -5.51
CA ALA A 60 9.56 -1.37 -6.63
C ALA A 60 8.53 -2.50 -6.50
N ARG A 61 8.98 -3.71 -6.16
CA ARG A 61 8.08 -4.86 -5.90
C ARG A 61 7.14 -4.55 -4.75
N PHE A 62 7.63 -3.97 -3.66
CA PHE A 62 6.80 -3.61 -2.51
C PHE A 62 5.69 -2.64 -2.91
N VAL A 63 6.02 -1.51 -3.55
CA VAL A 63 5.02 -0.51 -3.96
C VAL A 63 4.03 -1.07 -4.97
N PHE A 64 4.50 -1.85 -5.94
CA PHE A 64 3.62 -2.50 -6.90
C PHE A 64 2.57 -3.38 -6.19
N LEU A 65 3.00 -4.19 -5.22
CA LEU A 65 2.09 -5.06 -4.46
C LEU A 65 1.15 -4.30 -3.53
N VAL A 66 1.59 -3.16 -2.97
CA VAL A 66 0.72 -2.24 -2.22
C VAL A 66 -0.37 -1.66 -3.13
N ASN A 67 -0.01 -1.23 -4.34
CA ASN A 67 -0.97 -0.69 -5.32
C ASN A 67 -1.98 -1.74 -5.80
N GLU A 68 -1.59 -3.03 -5.84
CA GLU A 68 -2.49 -4.15 -6.13
C GLU A 68 -3.34 -4.61 -4.92
N ASP A 69 -3.14 -4.04 -3.72
CA ASP A 69 -3.68 -4.53 -2.43
C ASP A 69 -3.42 -6.04 -2.24
N ASN A 70 -2.28 -6.54 -2.73
CA ASN A 70 -1.95 -7.96 -2.74
C ASN A 70 -1.23 -8.37 -1.45
N GLN A 71 -2.00 -8.50 -0.37
CA GLN A 71 -1.48 -8.80 0.97
C GLN A 71 -0.74 -10.14 1.06
N GLU A 72 -1.18 -11.18 0.34
CA GLU A 72 -0.52 -12.48 0.31
C GLU A 72 0.89 -12.38 -0.29
N ALA A 73 1.03 -11.67 -1.40
CA ALA A 73 2.33 -11.44 -2.01
C ALA A 73 3.23 -10.53 -1.16
N LEU A 74 2.67 -9.55 -0.45
CA LEU A 74 3.41 -8.72 0.51
C LEU A 74 3.97 -9.56 1.67
N VAL A 75 3.19 -10.51 2.18
CA VAL A 75 3.66 -11.48 3.19
C VAL A 75 4.78 -12.35 2.63
N ALA A 76 4.62 -12.87 1.41
CA ALA A 76 5.65 -13.69 0.76
C ALA A 76 6.95 -12.91 0.49
N LEU A 77 6.89 -11.59 0.32
CA LEU A 77 8.04 -10.71 0.14
C LEU A 77 8.79 -10.42 1.46
N SER A 78 8.13 -10.59 2.61
CA SER A 78 8.68 -10.23 3.94
C SER A 78 10.08 -10.79 4.23
N PRO A 79 10.38 -12.08 3.97
CA PRO A 79 11.70 -12.64 4.23
C PRO A 79 12.82 -11.99 3.41
N GLU A 80 12.53 -11.61 2.16
CA GLU A 80 13.50 -10.93 1.29
C GLU A 80 13.81 -9.51 1.81
N LEU A 81 12.77 -8.76 2.21
CA LEU A 81 12.92 -7.42 2.81
C LEU A 81 13.73 -7.51 4.11
N GLU A 82 13.40 -8.46 4.99
CA GLU A 82 14.13 -8.64 6.25
C GLU A 82 15.60 -9.00 6.02
N ALA A 83 15.89 -9.91 5.09
CA ALA A 83 17.26 -10.27 4.75
C ALA A 83 18.06 -9.11 4.15
N HIS A 84 17.39 -8.15 3.52
CA HIS A 84 18.00 -6.95 2.95
C HIS A 84 18.25 -5.84 3.98
N LEU A 85 17.48 -5.78 5.07
CA LEU A 85 17.56 -4.71 6.08
C LEU A 85 18.99 -4.39 6.60
N PRO A 86 19.89 -5.37 6.82
CA PRO A 86 21.27 -5.07 7.22
C PRO A 86 22.10 -4.33 6.17
N LYS A 87 21.70 -4.42 4.90
CA LYS A 87 22.39 -3.84 3.72
C LYS A 87 21.76 -2.54 3.24
N PHE A 88 20.72 -2.06 3.92
CA PHE A 88 20.01 -0.84 3.54
C PHE A 88 20.98 0.33 3.35
N SER A 89 20.77 1.07 2.26
CA SER A 89 21.50 2.27 1.89
C SER A 89 20.51 3.39 1.57
N SER A 90 20.70 4.55 2.20
CA SER A 90 19.92 5.75 1.91
C SER A 90 20.26 6.35 0.54
N ASP A 91 21.38 5.96 -0.05
CA ASP A 91 21.81 6.43 -1.37
C ASP A 91 21.17 5.60 -2.50
N ASP A 92 20.68 4.40 -2.17
CA ASP A 92 20.16 3.39 -3.11
C ASP A 92 18.66 3.15 -2.95
N THR A 93 17.92 4.22 -2.66
CA THR A 93 16.49 4.19 -2.35
C THR A 93 15.68 5.01 -3.36
N MET A 94 14.44 4.58 -3.64
CA MET A 94 13.44 5.39 -4.35
C MET A 94 12.35 5.91 -3.41
N LEU A 95 12.14 5.26 -2.27
CA LEU A 95 10.96 5.44 -1.43
C LEU A 95 11.28 5.78 0.01
N PHE A 96 12.30 5.14 0.56
CA PHE A 96 12.57 5.14 2.00
C PHE A 96 13.78 5.99 2.29
N ALA A 97 13.55 7.15 2.90
CA ALA A 97 14.62 8.12 3.16
C ALA A 97 15.63 7.59 4.19
N VAL A 98 15.15 6.81 5.15
CA VAL A 98 15.98 6.26 6.24
C VAL A 98 15.72 4.78 6.45
N LYS A 99 16.65 4.13 7.16
CA LYS A 99 16.60 2.69 7.43
C LYS A 99 15.36 2.30 8.23
N GLU A 100 14.91 3.19 9.12
CA GLU A 100 13.73 3.02 9.95
C GLU A 100 12.46 2.91 9.09
N ASP A 101 12.35 3.67 8.00
CA ASP A 101 11.21 3.56 7.07
C ASP A 101 11.18 2.18 6.40
N PHE A 102 12.35 1.67 5.98
CA PHE A 102 12.47 0.33 5.41
C PHE A 102 12.20 -0.76 6.47
N ALA A 103 12.70 -0.58 7.69
CA ALA A 103 12.41 -1.49 8.80
C ALA A 103 10.91 -1.51 9.14
N SER A 104 10.23 -0.37 9.02
CA SER A 104 8.79 -0.26 9.23
C SER A 104 8.01 -1.15 8.26
N ILE A 105 8.38 -1.18 6.97
CA ILE A 105 7.70 -2.05 6.00
C ILE A 105 7.97 -3.55 6.25
N VAL A 106 9.16 -3.90 6.77
CA VAL A 106 9.44 -5.28 7.22
C VAL A 106 8.48 -5.67 8.35
N GLN A 107 8.28 -4.80 9.34
CA GLN A 107 7.34 -5.06 10.44
C GLN A 107 5.90 -5.08 9.96
N TYR A 108 5.52 -4.21 9.04
CA TYR A 108 4.19 -4.18 8.44
C TYR A 108 3.86 -5.51 7.73
N THR A 109 4.77 -6.03 6.90
CA THR A 109 4.56 -7.32 6.21
C THR A 109 4.48 -8.50 7.18
N LYS A 110 5.22 -8.47 8.31
CA LYS A 110 5.05 -9.45 9.39
C LYS A 110 3.71 -9.32 10.11
N ALA A 111 3.21 -8.10 10.28
CA ALA A 111 1.87 -7.89 10.84
C ALA A 111 0.79 -8.47 9.92
N LEU A 112 0.91 -8.32 8.60
CA LEU A 112 0.01 -8.97 7.63
C LEU A 112 0.01 -10.50 7.79
N ALA A 113 1.18 -11.12 7.93
CA ALA A 113 1.30 -12.57 8.12
C ALA A 113 0.58 -13.02 9.39
N ALA A 114 0.85 -12.35 10.51
CA ALA A 114 0.18 -12.65 11.78
C ALA A 114 -1.35 -12.44 11.72
N LEU A 115 -1.81 -11.44 10.95
CA LEU A 115 -3.24 -11.21 10.74
C LEU A 115 -3.89 -12.38 9.98
N GLN A 116 -3.24 -12.89 8.94
CA GLN A 116 -3.70 -14.05 8.17
C GLN A 116 -3.77 -15.32 9.04
N GLU A 117 -2.80 -15.50 9.94
CA GLU A 117 -2.74 -16.62 10.88
C GLU A 117 -3.65 -16.43 12.11
N ASN A 118 -4.39 -15.33 12.20
CA ASN A 118 -5.19 -14.93 13.37
C ASN A 118 -4.37 -14.77 14.68
N ASP A 119 -3.05 -14.67 14.61
CA ASP A 119 -2.19 -14.45 15.78
C ASP A 119 -2.26 -12.98 16.21
N SER A 120 -2.98 -12.76 17.30
CA SER A 120 -3.30 -11.41 17.80
C SER A 120 -2.11 -10.77 18.51
N ALA A 121 -1.29 -11.59 19.16
CA ALA A 121 -0.13 -11.13 19.90
C ALA A 121 0.97 -10.68 18.94
N LEU A 122 1.25 -11.49 17.92
CA LEU A 122 2.20 -11.15 16.87
C LEU A 122 1.71 -10.00 16.01
N PHE A 123 0.44 -9.97 15.63
CA PHE A 123 -0.13 -8.84 14.90
C PHE A 123 0.10 -7.52 15.65
N LYS A 124 -0.30 -7.47 16.93
CA LYS A 124 -0.16 -6.26 17.75
C LYS A 124 1.31 -5.85 17.91
N LYS A 125 2.21 -6.81 18.13
CA LYS A 125 3.66 -6.56 18.23
C LYS A 125 4.18 -5.89 16.96
N HIS A 126 3.97 -6.53 15.82
CA HIS A 126 4.55 -6.10 14.56
C HIS A 126 3.94 -4.80 14.04
N ILE A 127 2.61 -4.62 14.15
CA ILE A 127 2.00 -3.37 13.73
C ILE A 127 2.46 -2.20 14.60
N THR A 128 2.59 -2.39 15.92
CA THR A 128 3.09 -1.34 16.82
C THR A 128 4.53 -0.96 16.50
N GLU A 129 5.38 -1.94 16.23
CA GLU A 129 6.77 -1.68 15.83
C GLU A 129 6.85 -0.92 14.51
N ALA A 130 6.02 -1.28 13.52
CA ALA A 130 5.94 -0.54 12.25
C ALA A 130 5.58 0.95 12.48
N PHE A 131 4.57 1.21 13.32
CA PHE A 131 4.18 2.57 13.72
C PHE A 131 5.30 3.33 14.43
N TRP A 132 6.03 2.66 15.33
CA TRP A 132 7.10 3.29 16.09
C TRP A 132 8.28 3.69 15.19
N LEU A 133 8.61 2.84 14.23
CA LEU A 133 9.69 3.07 13.28
C LEU A 133 9.38 4.17 12.27
N ALA A 134 8.14 4.23 11.75
CA ALA A 134 7.74 5.25 10.78
C ALA A 134 6.38 5.88 11.15
N PRO A 135 6.35 6.82 12.13
CA PRO A 135 5.12 7.48 12.55
C PRO A 135 4.43 8.27 11.42
N SER A 136 5.18 8.74 10.43
CA SER A 136 4.66 9.39 9.21
C SER A 136 3.74 8.49 8.40
N HIS A 137 3.89 7.16 8.50
CA HIS A 137 3.09 6.16 7.80
C HIS A 137 1.89 5.64 8.61
N ALA A 138 1.59 6.27 9.75
CA ALA A 138 0.52 5.87 10.65
C ALA A 138 -0.85 5.72 9.95
N ALA A 139 -1.16 6.61 9.01
CA ALA A 139 -2.44 6.59 8.29
C ALA A 139 -2.58 5.34 7.41
N GLN A 140 -1.48 4.84 6.84
CA GLN A 140 -1.41 3.65 6.00
C GLN A 140 -1.57 2.36 6.81
N PHE A 141 -1.14 2.35 8.07
CA PHE A 141 -1.20 1.18 8.95
C PHE A 141 -2.53 1.04 9.69
N ALA A 142 -3.22 2.15 9.96
CA ALA A 142 -4.46 2.18 10.73
C ALA A 142 -5.59 1.27 10.18
N PRO A 143 -5.80 1.12 8.86
CA PRO A 143 -6.82 0.23 8.31
C PRO A 143 -6.68 -1.22 8.78
N LEU A 144 -5.45 -1.75 8.91
CA LEU A 144 -5.23 -3.13 9.38
C LEU A 144 -5.69 -3.33 10.83
N ILE A 145 -5.51 -2.32 11.68
CA ILE A 145 -6.00 -2.36 13.06
C ILE A 145 -7.53 -2.44 13.07
N ASN A 146 -8.20 -1.67 12.20
CA ASN A 146 -9.66 -1.74 12.08
C ASN A 146 -10.13 -3.10 11.60
N VAL A 147 -9.49 -3.68 10.56
CA VAL A 147 -9.79 -5.05 10.09
C VAL A 147 -9.71 -6.04 11.26
N ARG A 148 -8.64 -5.97 12.05
CA ARG A 148 -8.48 -6.84 13.21
C ARG A 148 -9.61 -6.65 14.24
N ARG A 149 -9.92 -5.41 14.61
CA ARG A 149 -10.97 -5.10 15.60
C ARG A 149 -12.35 -5.54 15.14
N ILE A 150 -12.66 -5.38 13.84
CA ILE A 150 -13.90 -5.86 13.24
C ILE A 150 -13.94 -7.39 13.32
N ASN A 151 -12.87 -8.08 12.93
CA ASN A 151 -12.80 -9.54 13.00
C ASN A 151 -12.95 -10.07 14.44
N GLU A 152 -12.45 -9.35 15.45
CA GLU A 152 -12.66 -9.68 16.85
C GLU A 152 -14.10 -9.46 17.30
N ALA A 153 -14.71 -8.31 16.94
CA ALA A 153 -16.10 -8.01 17.28
C ALA A 153 -17.06 -9.01 16.63
N MET A 154 -16.81 -9.41 15.37
CA MET A 154 -17.63 -10.40 14.67
C MET A 154 -17.62 -11.77 15.34
N LYS A 155 -16.58 -12.13 16.12
CA LYS A 155 -16.56 -13.38 16.89
C LYS A 155 -17.49 -13.37 18.11
N THR A 156 -17.87 -12.19 18.60
CA THR A 156 -18.73 -12.05 19.78
C THR A 156 -20.18 -11.69 19.44
N ILE A 157 -20.43 -11.25 18.21
CA ILE A 157 -21.78 -10.98 17.72
C ILE A 157 -22.54 -12.31 17.64
N THR A 158 -23.62 -12.39 18.41
CA THR A 158 -24.58 -13.49 18.36
C THR A 158 -25.92 -12.92 17.91
N LEU A 159 -26.60 -13.63 17.01
CA LEU A 159 -27.97 -13.32 16.61
C LEU A 159 -28.91 -14.18 17.44
N ASP A 160 -29.69 -13.55 18.32
CA ASP A 160 -30.75 -14.24 19.04
C ASP A 160 -31.94 -14.48 18.11
N LEU A 161 -32.04 -15.71 17.61
CA LEU A 161 -33.10 -16.11 16.69
C LEU A 161 -34.48 -16.20 17.36
N ASN A 162 -34.50 -16.34 18.69
CA ASN A 162 -35.74 -16.44 19.48
C ASN A 162 -36.34 -15.07 19.80
N LYS A 163 -35.60 -13.99 19.52
CA LYS A 163 -36.07 -12.64 19.80
C LYS A 163 -37.34 -12.36 19.00
N GLU A 164 -38.40 -12.03 19.72
CA GLU A 164 -39.71 -11.72 19.18
C GLU A 164 -39.77 -10.28 18.66
N PHE A 165 -40.34 -10.09 17.47
CA PHE A 165 -40.60 -8.79 16.85
C PHE A 165 -42.08 -8.66 16.50
N GLU A 166 -42.67 -7.51 16.81
CA GLU A 166 -44.03 -7.20 16.36
C GLU A 166 -44.08 -7.00 14.85
N ASN A 167 -45.07 -7.60 14.21
CA ASN A 167 -45.34 -7.39 12.79
C ASN A 167 -45.88 -5.97 12.57
N GLN A 168 -45.14 -5.17 11.81
CA GLN A 168 -45.52 -3.78 11.49
C GLN A 168 -46.79 -3.67 10.63
N LYS A 169 -47.15 -4.73 9.89
CA LYS A 169 -48.34 -4.76 9.01
C LYS A 169 -49.58 -5.29 9.75
N SER A 170 -49.40 -6.23 10.66
CA SER A 170 -50.46 -6.86 11.45
C SER A 170 -50.22 -6.61 12.94
N LYS A 171 -50.82 -5.54 13.46
CA LYS A 171 -50.78 -5.23 14.90
C LYS A 171 -51.24 -6.44 15.72
N GLY A 172 -50.38 -6.89 16.65
CA GLY A 172 -50.64 -8.00 17.56
C GLY A 172 -50.12 -9.36 17.09
N GLU A 173 -49.60 -9.47 15.87
CA GLU A 173 -48.87 -10.67 15.42
C GLU A 173 -47.38 -10.51 15.77
N VAL A 174 -46.81 -11.51 16.43
CA VAL A 174 -45.40 -11.55 16.83
C VAL A 174 -44.70 -12.65 16.06
N LYS A 175 -43.53 -12.38 15.50
CA LYS A 175 -42.69 -13.37 14.83
C LYS A 175 -41.25 -13.29 15.35
N SER A 176 -40.62 -14.45 15.54
CA SER A 176 -39.18 -14.56 15.78
C SER A 176 -38.41 -14.64 14.46
N LEU A 177 -37.09 -14.40 14.51
CA LEU A 177 -36.23 -14.58 13.34
C LEU A 177 -36.09 -16.05 12.95
N GLU A 178 -36.14 -16.97 13.92
CA GLU A 178 -36.17 -18.41 13.67
C GLU A 178 -37.35 -18.80 12.77
N ASN A 179 -38.54 -18.28 13.06
CA ASN A 179 -39.75 -18.55 12.26
C ASN A 179 -39.64 -18.01 10.83
N ILE A 180 -38.84 -16.96 10.59
CA ILE A 180 -38.65 -16.36 9.26
C ILE A 180 -37.59 -17.11 8.46
N VAL A 181 -36.51 -17.55 9.11
CA VAL A 181 -35.39 -18.23 8.44
C VAL A 181 -35.66 -19.72 8.21
N GLY A 182 -36.43 -20.36 9.09
CA GLY A 182 -36.78 -21.78 9.02
C GLY A 182 -37.88 -22.15 8.01
N GLU A 183 -38.53 -21.19 7.35
CA GLU A 183 -39.57 -21.41 6.34
C GLU A 183 -39.03 -21.71 4.92
N SER A 184 -37.77 -22.20 4.79
CA SER A 184 -37.15 -22.58 3.50
C SER A 184 -37.33 -24.04 3.14
#